data_AF-A0A352C7W1-F1
#
_entry.id   AF-A0A352C7W1-F1
#
_cell.length_a   1.000
_cell.length_b   1.000
_cell.length_c   1.000
_cell.angle_alpha   90.00
_cell.angle_beta   90.00
_cell.angle_gamma   90.00
#
_symmetry.space_group_name_H-M   'P 1'
#
loop_
_entity.id
_entity.type
_entity.pdbx_description
1 polymer ?
#
loop_
_entity_poly.entity_id
_entity_poly.type
_entity_poly.pdbx_seq_one_letter_code
_entity_poly.pdbx_strand_id
1 'polypeptide(L)' 'MKEKSQGTRVGTVQTFLNIYNNTSKLVDNDYGPGTKTDVMNFQKAEGITVDGEAGPGTFRKMIEWLKKQ' A
#
# COMPACT_ATOMS: atom_id res chain seq x y z
N MET A 1 -7.09 -1.96 -6.30
CA MET A 1 -7.91 -1.55 -5.15
C MET A 1 -7.79 -0.05 -5.05
N LYS A 2 -8.92 0.63 -4.89
CA LYS A 2 -9.00 2.10 -4.90
C LYS A 2 -9.81 2.58 -3.72
N GLU A 3 -9.81 3.89 -3.51
CA GLU A 3 -10.59 4.59 -2.48
C GLU A 3 -12.03 4.03 -2.37
N LYS A 4 -12.44 3.67 -1.15
CA LYS A 4 -13.69 2.92 -0.80
C LYS A 4 -13.68 1.39 -0.99
N SER A 5 -12.55 0.77 -1.32
CA SER A 5 -12.40 -0.69 -1.23
C SER A 5 -12.20 -1.08 0.22
N GLN A 6 -12.99 -2.04 0.72
CA GLN A 6 -13.00 -2.51 2.10
C GLN A 6 -12.67 -4.02 2.16
N GLY A 7 -12.02 -4.48 3.23
CA GLY A 7 -11.82 -5.91 3.53
C GLY A 7 -10.36 -6.34 3.65
N THR A 8 -10.12 -7.62 3.95
CA THR A 8 -8.82 -8.19 4.37
C THR A 8 -7.65 -7.84 3.46
N ARG A 9 -7.91 -7.66 2.16
CA ARG A 9 -6.87 -7.27 1.19
C ARG A 9 -6.33 -5.86 1.45
N VAL A 10 -7.18 -4.93 1.89
CA VAL A 10 -6.79 -3.58 2.28
C VAL A 10 -5.93 -3.63 3.53
N GLY A 11 -6.30 -4.47 4.50
CA GLY A 11 -5.50 -4.73 5.68
C GLY A 11 -4.09 -5.20 5.31
N THR A 12 -3.94 -6.10 4.33
CA THR A 12 -2.63 -6.53 3.83
C THR A 12 -1.80 -5.36 3.29
N VAL A 13 -2.41 -4.45 2.54
CA VAL A 13 -1.73 -3.25 2.02
C VAL A 13 -1.30 -2.33 3.16
N GLN A 14 -2.20 -2.07 4.12
CA GLN A 14 -1.90 -1.23 5.28
C GLN A 14 -0.78 -1.82 6.15
N THR A 15 -0.81 -3.14 6.41
CA THR A 15 0.25 -3.85 7.12
C THR A 15 1.59 -3.74 6.38
N PHE A 16 1.60 -3.95 5.07
CA PHE A 16 2.80 -3.77 4.27
C PHE A 16 3.32 -2.33 4.37
N LEU A 17 2.45 -1.33 4.23
CA LEU A 17 2.84 0.08 4.29
C LEU A 17 3.37 0.47 5.67
N ASN A 18 2.83 -0.10 6.73
CA ASN A 18 3.35 0.05 8.08
C ASN A 18 4.79 -0.46 8.18
N ILE A 19 5.06 -1.66 7.66
CA ILE A 19 6.41 -2.25 7.64
C ILE A 19 7.35 -1.41 6.76
N TYR A 20 6.92 -1.03 5.56
CA TYR A 20 7.71 -0.26 4.60
C TYR A 20 8.07 1.13 5.14
N ASN A 21 7.12 1.83 5.76
CA ASN A 21 7.32 3.17 6.30
C ASN A 21 7.88 3.17 7.74
N ASN A 22 8.08 1.98 8.35
CA ASN A 22 8.41 1.84 9.77
C ASN A 22 7.44 2.60 10.69
N THR A 23 6.14 2.39 10.48
CA THR A 23 5.05 3.04 11.24
C THR A 23 4.08 2.00 11.80
N SER A 24 3.31 2.38 12.82
CA SER A 24 2.27 1.54 13.44
C SER A 24 0.89 2.18 13.29
N LYS A 25 0.52 2.57 12.06
CA LYS A 25 -0.82 3.12 11.79
C LYS A 25 -1.88 2.03 11.95
N LEU A 26 -3.12 2.44 12.23
CA LEU A 26 -4.24 1.53 12.34
C LEU A 26 -4.46 0.74 11.03
N VAL A 27 -4.61 -0.57 11.15
CA VAL A 27 -5.02 -1.46 10.05
C VAL A 27 -6.52 -1.71 10.20
N ASP A 28 -7.32 -0.77 9.73
CA ASP A 28 -8.79 -0.81 9.82
C ASP A 28 -9.44 -1.55 8.65
N ASN A 29 -8.66 -2.01 7.67
CA ASN A 29 -9.14 -2.60 6.41
C ASN A 29 -9.93 -1.63 5.53
N ASP A 30 -9.78 -0.31 5.77
CA ASP A 30 -10.47 0.74 5.03
C ASP A 30 -9.49 1.51 4.14
N TYR A 31 -9.75 1.55 2.83
CA TYR A 31 -8.88 2.26 1.90
C TYR A 31 -9.21 3.76 1.91
N GLY A 32 -8.83 4.43 2.99
CA GLY A 32 -9.04 5.86 3.21
C GLY A 32 -7.93 6.76 2.64
N PRO A 33 -8.04 8.08 2.84
CA PRO A 33 -7.07 9.07 2.34
C PRO A 33 -5.65 8.83 2.86
N GLY A 34 -5.50 8.34 4.10
CA GLY A 34 -4.20 7.98 4.68
C GLY A 34 -3.54 6.84 3.91
N THR A 35 -4.26 5.74 3.69
CA THR A 35 -3.78 4.58 2.91
C THR A 35 -3.44 4.98 1.48
N LYS A 36 -4.28 5.80 0.84
CA LYS A 36 -4.01 6.32 -0.51
C LYS A 36 -2.71 7.10 -0.56
N THR A 37 -2.47 7.97 0.43
CA THR A 37 -1.24 8.76 0.52
C THR A 37 -0.01 7.89 0.68
N ASP A 38 -0.08 6.89 1.56
CA ASP A 38 1.02 5.95 1.77
C ASP A 38 1.29 5.09 0.51
N VAL A 39 0.25 4.68 -0.22
CA VAL A 39 0.42 3.99 -1.50
C VAL A 39 1.06 4.90 -2.54
N MET A 40 0.65 6.17 -2.65
CA MET A 40 1.30 7.12 -3.57
C MET A 40 2.79 7.31 -3.23
N ASN A 41 3.13 7.40 -1.94
CA ASN A 41 4.52 7.50 -1.50
C ASN A 41 5.33 6.27 -1.88
N PHE A 42 4.77 5.07 -1.66
CA PHE A 42 5.38 3.81 -2.08
C PHE A 42 5.58 3.76 -3.60
N GLN A 43 4.55 4.09 -4.38
CA GLN A 43 4.62 4.10 -5.84
C GLN A 43 5.70 5.04 -6.36
N LYS A 44 5.82 6.23 -5.74
CA LYS A 44 6.85 7.21 -6.06
C LYS A 44 8.25 6.68 -5.74
N ALA A 45 8.42 6.03 -4.59
CA ALA A 45 9.71 5.47 -4.16
C ALA A 45 10.15 4.30 -5.04
N GLU A 46 9.21 3.47 -5.49
CA GLU A 46 9.48 2.32 -6.37
C GLU A 46 9.52 2.68 -7.87
N GLY A 47 9.32 3.95 -8.23
CA GLY A 47 9.38 4.43 -9.60
C GLY A 47 8.29 3.86 -10.51
N ILE A 48 7.11 3.60 -9.98
CA ILE A 48 5.92 3.15 -10.73
C ILE A 48 4.88 4.28 -10.83
N THR A 49 3.83 4.05 -11.62
CA THR A 49 2.72 5.01 -11.76
C THR A 49 2.13 5.37 -10.39
N VAL A 50 2.10 6.68 -10.08
CA VAL A 50 1.57 7.23 -8.84
C VAL A 50 0.10 7.59 -9.03
N ASP A 51 -0.76 6.58 -8.97
CA ASP A 51 -2.22 6.72 -9.09
C ASP A 51 -2.93 6.61 -7.72
N GLY A 52 -2.20 6.23 -6.67
CA GLY A 52 -2.77 5.98 -5.35
C GLY A 52 -3.69 4.75 -5.33
N GLU A 53 -3.60 3.88 -6.32
CA GLU A 53 -4.32 2.62 -6.40
C GLU A 53 -3.39 1.43 -6.14
N ALA A 54 -3.78 0.56 -5.23
CA ALA A 54 -3.12 -0.73 -5.04
C ALA A 54 -3.58 -1.71 -6.14
N GLY A 55 -3.07 -1.55 -7.35
CA GLY A 55 -3.28 -2.43 -8.51
C GLY A 55 -2.21 -3.52 -8.66
N PRO A 56 -2.29 -4.38 -9.70
CA PRO A 56 -1.34 -5.47 -9.92
C PRO A 56 0.14 -5.01 -9.99
N GLY A 57 0.41 -3.86 -10.60
CA GLY A 57 1.75 -3.28 -10.65
C GLY A 57 2.28 -2.92 -9.26
N THR A 58 1.44 -2.27 -8.44
CA THR A 58 1.75 -1.94 -7.05
C THR A 58 2.03 -3.21 -6.23
N PHE A 59 1.17 -4.23 -6.31
CA PHE A 59 1.39 -5.49 -5.59
C PHE A 59 2.66 -6.21 -6.01
N ARG A 60 2.97 -6.23 -7.32
CA ARG A 60 4.21 -6.82 -7.80
C ARG A 60 5.42 -6.16 -7.14
N LYS A 61 5.43 -4.83 -7.06
CA LYS A 61 6.50 -4.09 -6.36
C LYS A 61 6.55 -4.38 -4.87
N MET A 62 5.41 -4.47 -4.19
CA MET A 62 5.36 -4.82 -2.77
C MET A 62 5.99 -6.21 -2.53
N ILE A 63 5.66 -7.19 -3.36
CA ILE A 63 6.23 -8.54 -3.28
C ILE A 63 7.73 -8.53 -3.61
N GLU A 64 8.15 -7.79 -4.64
CA GLU A 64 9.57 -7.63 -4.97
C GLU A 64 10.37 -7.02 -3.80
N TRP A 65 9.80 -6.03 -3.12
CA TRP A 65 10.40 -5.42 -1.93
C TRP A 65 10.47 -6.42 -0.77
N LEU A 66 9.39 -7.15 -0.47
CA LEU A 66 9.35 -8.15 0.60
C LEU A 66 10.36 -9.28 0.40
N LYS A 67 10.66 -9.64 -0.85
CA LYS A 67 11.68 -10.66 -1.17
C LYS A 67 13.12 -10.18 -0.95
N LYS A 68 13.34 -8.88 -0.81
CA LYS A 68 14.66 -8.26 -0.63
C LYS A 68 14.99 -7.96 0.83
N GLN A 69 14.01 -8.04 1.72
CA GLN A 69 14.21 -8.01 3.18
C GLN A 69 14.51 -9.42 3.69
#